data_AF-A0A7S0D7H3-F1
#
_entry.id   AF-A0A7S0D7H3-F1
#
_cell.length_a   1.000
_cell.length_b   1.000
_cell.length_c   1.000
_cell.angle_alpha   90.00
_cell.angle_beta   90.00
_cell.angle_gamma   90.00
#
_symmetry.space_group_name_H-M   'P 1'
#
loop_
_entity.id
_entity.type
_entity.pdbx_description
1 polymer ?
#
loop_
_entity_poly.entity_id
_entity_poly.type
_entity_poly.pdbx_seq_one_letter_code
_entity_poly.pdbx_strand_id
1 'polypeptide(L)'
;MGKRSVAKAVGVAFEPGPMGPAVDALVDRALTLAFGAGDRPALAIFFHHALLALAMCACIFVASKALSPRLFGDALAKLEPFERKIWHTNMVTFFPAFAVTYYAAPAILEYSGTRYDFLHPASLNTLKGCGMSLGYMFWDLMVLLADPTDQMKAYGGLSPYVLFL
;
A
#
# COMPACT_ATOMS: atom_id res chain seq x y z
N MET A 1 40.48 22.77 7.15
CA MET A 1 40.21 21.73 6.13
C MET A 1 39.06 20.87 6.61
N GLY A 2 37.83 21.17 6.18
CA GLY A 2 36.64 20.42 6.55
C GLY A 2 36.65 19.06 5.86
N LYS A 3 36.56 17.97 6.64
CA LYS A 3 36.27 16.64 6.11
C LYS A 3 34.90 16.71 5.43
N ARG A 4 34.88 16.79 4.10
CA ARG A 4 33.69 16.40 3.34
C ARG A 4 33.42 14.95 3.68
N SER A 5 32.40 14.73 4.50
CA SER A 5 31.72 13.45 4.61
C SER A 5 31.43 13.02 3.19
N VAL A 6 32.17 12.02 2.71
CA VAL A 6 31.85 11.34 1.46
C VAL A 6 30.53 10.67 1.78
N ALA A 7 29.43 11.25 1.30
CA ALA A 7 28.14 10.59 1.32
C ALA A 7 28.36 9.23 0.63
N LYS A 8 28.45 8.18 1.45
CA LYS A 8 28.48 6.80 0.97
C LYS A 8 27.29 6.71 0.03
N ALA A 9 27.47 6.22 -1.19
CA ALA A 9 26.34 5.92 -2.06
C ALA A 9 25.51 4.84 -1.37
N VAL A 10 24.55 5.26 -0.53
CA VAL A 10 23.62 4.38 0.19
C VAL A 10 22.51 4.07 -0.81
N GLY A 11 22.84 3.27 -1.82
CA GLY A 11 21.87 2.71 -2.74
C GLY A 11 21.41 1.35 -2.19
N VAL A 12 20.10 1.15 -2.12
CA VAL A 12 19.54 -0.19 -1.93
C VAL A 12 19.81 -0.99 -3.21
N ALA A 13 20.27 -2.23 -3.11
CA ALA A 13 20.50 -3.05 -4.30
C ALA A 13 19.17 -3.35 -5.01
N PHE A 14 19.24 -3.60 -6.33
CA PHE A 14 18.09 -4.07 -7.08
C PHE A 14 17.60 -5.41 -6.52
N GLU A 15 16.29 -5.54 -6.38
CA GLU A 15 15.59 -6.78 -6.02
C GLU A 15 14.44 -6.98 -7.03
N PRO A 16 14.32 -8.17 -7.65
CA PRO A 16 13.18 -8.48 -8.51
C PRO A 16 11.85 -8.28 -7.79
N GLY A 17 10.85 -7.78 -8.52
CA GLY A 17 9.52 -7.57 -7.96
C GLY A 17 8.81 -8.90 -7.65
N PRO A 18 7.94 -8.93 -6.63
CA PRO A 18 7.23 -10.15 -6.22
C PRO A 18 6.18 -10.61 -7.24
N MET A 19 5.82 -9.75 -8.19
CA MET A 19 4.83 -10.04 -9.23
C MET A 19 5.46 -10.53 -10.55
N GLY A 20 6.79 -10.67 -10.59
CA GLY A 20 7.52 -11.27 -11.69
C GLY A 20 7.89 -10.34 -12.86
N PRO A 21 8.61 -10.88 -13.87
CA PRO A 21 9.37 -10.07 -14.83
C PRO A 21 8.55 -9.13 -15.71
N ALA A 22 7.29 -9.49 -15.99
CA ALA A 22 6.40 -8.63 -16.78
C ALA A 22 6.06 -7.32 -16.04
N VAL A 23 5.88 -7.40 -14.71
CA VAL A 23 5.62 -6.23 -13.87
C VAL A 23 6.91 -5.44 -13.65
N ASP A 24 8.05 -6.11 -13.51
CA ASP A 24 9.39 -5.48 -13.48
C ASP A 24 9.62 -4.59 -14.70
N ALA A 25 9.37 -5.10 -15.91
CA ALA A 25 9.47 -4.33 -17.14
C ALA A 25 8.46 -3.16 -17.20
N LEU A 26 7.25 -3.33 -16.68
CA LEU A 26 6.25 -2.27 -16.64
C LEU A 26 6.67 -1.13 -15.70
N VAL A 27 7.15 -1.46 -14.50
CA VAL A 27 7.64 -0.48 -13.51
C VAL A 27 8.85 0.26 -14.06
N ASP A 28 9.82 -0.45 -14.62
CA ASP A 28 11.00 0.17 -15.22
C ASP A 28 10.64 1.14 -16.36
N ARG A 29 9.71 0.73 -17.24
CA ARG A 29 9.21 1.60 -18.31
C ARG A 29 8.50 2.84 -17.75
N ALA A 30 7.64 2.68 -16.75
CA ALA A 30 6.92 3.80 -16.14
C ALA A 30 7.88 4.80 -15.46
N LEU A 31 8.86 4.28 -14.71
CA LEU A 31 9.89 5.11 -14.08
C LEU A 31 10.77 5.81 -15.12
N THR A 32 11.10 5.13 -16.22
CA THR A 32 11.87 5.71 -17.32
C THR A 32 11.10 6.83 -18.01
N LEU A 33 9.80 6.67 -18.23
CA LEU A 33 8.94 7.70 -18.80
C LEU A 33 8.81 8.93 -17.87
N ALA A 34 8.70 8.70 -16.56
CA ALA A 34 8.50 9.78 -15.58
C ALA A 34 9.78 10.54 -15.24
N PHE A 35 10.93 9.86 -15.19
CA PHE A 35 12.18 10.40 -14.64
C PHE A 35 13.39 10.27 -15.57
N GLY A 36 13.22 9.80 -16.81
CA GLY A 36 14.29 9.54 -17.79
C GLY A 36 14.98 8.18 -17.61
N ALA A 37 16.00 7.86 -18.38
CA ALA A 37 16.78 6.62 -18.15
C ALA A 37 17.68 6.74 -16.90
N GLY A 38 17.90 5.65 -16.17
CA GLY A 38 18.78 5.63 -14.99
C GLY A 38 18.47 4.52 -13.98
N ASP A 39 19.45 4.17 -13.16
CA ASP A 39 19.30 3.17 -12.10
C ASP A 39 18.52 3.72 -10.90
N ARG A 40 17.41 3.06 -10.54
CA ARG A 40 16.44 3.53 -9.54
C ARG A 40 15.90 2.39 -8.67
N PRO A 41 16.77 1.59 -8.04
CA PRO A 41 16.34 0.37 -7.35
C PRO A 41 15.37 0.67 -6.21
N ALA A 42 15.58 1.78 -5.48
CA ALA A 42 14.70 2.18 -4.40
C ALA A 42 13.25 2.48 -4.86
N LEU A 43 13.10 3.21 -5.97
CA LEU A 43 11.78 3.50 -6.53
C LEU A 43 11.14 2.24 -7.12
N ALA A 44 11.92 1.39 -7.79
CA ALA A 44 11.42 0.13 -8.30
C ALA A 44 10.85 -0.75 -7.17
N ILE A 45 11.62 -0.96 -6.09
CA ILE A 45 11.17 -1.72 -4.91
C ILE A 45 9.87 -1.14 -4.34
N PHE A 46 9.82 0.19 -4.18
CA PHE A 46 8.65 0.90 -3.69
C PHE A 46 7.41 0.65 -4.55
N PHE A 47 7.50 0.87 -5.87
CA PHE A 47 6.37 0.70 -6.78
C PHE A 47 5.97 -0.76 -6.97
N HIS A 48 6.90 -1.70 -6.92
CA HIS A 48 6.59 -3.13 -6.92
C HIS A 48 5.69 -3.52 -5.74
N HIS A 49 5.99 -3.02 -4.55
CA HIS A 49 5.19 -3.32 -3.37
C HIS A 49 3.87 -2.53 -3.36
N ALA A 50 3.82 -1.33 -3.94
CA ALA A 50 2.55 -0.62 -4.17
C ALA A 50 1.62 -1.38 -5.11
N LEU A 51 2.13 -1.90 -6.23
CA LEU A 51 1.36 -2.71 -7.16
C LEU A 51 0.93 -4.05 -6.54
N LEU A 52 1.81 -4.69 -5.75
CA LEU A 52 1.46 -5.90 -5.01
C LEU A 52 0.29 -5.63 -4.07
N ALA A 53 0.34 -4.56 -3.27
CA ALA A 53 -0.75 -4.20 -2.37
C ALA A 53 -2.07 -4.00 -3.13
N LEU A 54 -2.06 -3.29 -4.26
CA LEU A 54 -3.26 -3.12 -5.09
C LEU A 54 -3.80 -4.44 -5.63
N ALA A 55 -2.93 -5.31 -6.12
CA ALA A 55 -3.32 -6.63 -6.61
C ALA A 55 -3.94 -7.48 -5.49
N MET A 56 -3.36 -7.45 -4.30
CA MET A 56 -3.88 -8.18 -3.14
C MET A 56 -5.22 -7.60 -2.66
N CYS A 57 -5.37 -6.28 -2.65
CA CYS A 57 -6.64 -5.62 -2.36
C CYS A 57 -7.75 -6.07 -3.31
N ALA A 58 -7.46 -6.09 -4.62
CA ALA A 58 -8.39 -6.59 -5.64
C ALA A 58 -8.75 -8.07 -5.42
N CYS A 59 -7.76 -8.93 -5.16
CA CYS A 59 -7.98 -10.36 -4.88
C CYS A 59 -8.86 -10.57 -3.65
N ILE A 60 -8.61 -9.85 -2.55
CA ILE A 60 -9.40 -9.96 -1.31
C ILE A 60 -10.82 -9.46 -1.53
N PHE A 61 -10.99 -8.36 -2.26
CA PHE A 61 -12.32 -7.85 -2.60
C PHE A 61 -13.14 -8.87 -3.40
N VAL A 62 -12.53 -9.47 -4.44
CA VAL A 62 -13.17 -10.51 -5.26
C VAL A 62 -13.47 -11.76 -4.42
N ALA A 63 -12.51 -12.23 -3.62
CA ALA A 63 -12.70 -13.38 -2.73
C ALA A 63 -13.80 -13.10 -1.71
N SER A 64 -13.84 -11.91 -1.11
CA SER A 64 -14.88 -11.50 -0.18
C SER A 64 -16.25 -11.54 -0.83
N LYS A 65 -16.40 -11.03 -2.06
CA LYS A 65 -17.67 -11.12 -2.82
C LYS A 65 -18.08 -12.56 -3.14
N ALA A 66 -17.12 -13.41 -3.49
CA ALA A 66 -17.39 -14.80 -3.87
C ALA A 66 -17.69 -15.71 -2.67
N LEU A 67 -17.03 -15.49 -1.54
CA LEU A 67 -17.06 -16.37 -0.37
C LEU A 67 -18.04 -15.90 0.70
N SER A 68 -18.22 -14.59 0.92
CA SER A 68 -19.08 -14.08 1.99
C SER A 68 -20.53 -14.59 1.92
N PRO A 69 -21.19 -14.66 0.74
CA PRO A 69 -22.55 -15.21 0.68
C PRO A 69 -22.63 -16.68 1.13
N ARG A 70 -21.58 -17.46 0.87
CA ARG A 70 -21.51 -18.87 1.27
C ARG A 70 -21.18 -19.05 2.75
N LEU A 71 -20.34 -18.18 3.29
CA LEU A 71 -19.88 -18.26 4.68
C LEU A 71 -20.89 -17.68 5.68
N PHE A 72 -21.57 -16.59 5.31
CA PHE A 72 -22.42 -15.85 6.22
C PHE A 72 -23.92 -15.95 5.89
N GLY A 73 -24.28 -16.36 4.66
CA GLY A 73 -25.66 -16.64 4.27
C GLY A 73 -26.66 -15.58 4.72
N ASP A 74 -27.62 -15.99 5.54
CA ASP A 74 -28.71 -15.16 6.07
C ASP A 74 -28.23 -13.96 6.89
N ALA A 75 -27.05 -14.04 7.53
CA ALA A 75 -26.52 -12.91 8.28
C ALA A 75 -26.16 -11.74 7.35
N LEU A 76 -25.56 -12.04 6.19
CA LEU A 76 -25.24 -11.04 5.18
C LEU A 76 -26.52 -10.47 4.53
N ALA A 77 -27.57 -11.29 4.40
CA ALA A 77 -28.84 -10.88 3.82
C ALA A 77 -29.63 -9.87 4.68
N LYS A 78 -29.39 -9.87 6.01
CA LYS A 78 -30.01 -8.93 6.96
C LYS A 78 -29.43 -7.52 6.89
N LEU A 79 -28.24 -7.36 6.30
CA LEU A 79 -27.59 -6.07 6.15
C LEU A 79 -28.28 -5.19 5.10
N GLU A 80 -28.30 -3.89 5.36
CA GLU A 80 -28.73 -2.91 4.38
C GLU A 80 -27.85 -2.98 3.11
N PRO A 81 -28.36 -2.60 1.93
CA PRO A 81 -27.60 -2.71 0.69
C PRO A 81 -26.22 -2.04 0.74
N PHE A 82 -26.10 -0.88 1.41
CA PHE A 82 -24.83 -0.17 1.55
C PHE A 82 -23.87 -0.87 2.53
N GLU A 83 -24.38 -1.43 3.64
CA GLU A 83 -23.59 -2.21 4.60
C GLU A 83 -22.97 -3.45 3.95
N ARG A 84 -23.69 -4.10 3.03
CA ARG A 84 -23.15 -5.22 2.22
C ARG A 84 -22.01 -4.78 1.33
N LYS A 85 -22.10 -3.61 0.70
CA LYS A 85 -21.01 -3.06 -0.11
C LYS A 85 -19.78 -2.77 0.76
N ILE A 86 -19.99 -2.12 1.91
CA ILE A 86 -18.94 -1.75 2.86
C ILE A 86 -18.27 -2.98 3.48
N TRP A 87 -19.02 -4.05 3.74
CA TRP A 87 -18.46 -5.32 4.22
C TRP A 87 -17.29 -5.78 3.35
N HIS A 88 -17.46 -5.74 2.02
CA HIS A 88 -16.45 -6.18 1.09
C HIS A 88 -15.23 -5.24 1.04
N THR A 89 -15.44 -3.93 1.18
CA THR A 89 -14.34 -2.96 1.20
C THR A 89 -13.58 -2.98 2.53
N ASN A 90 -14.28 -3.19 3.66
CA ASN A 90 -13.65 -3.34 4.97
C ASN A 90 -12.82 -4.63 5.08
N MET A 91 -13.22 -5.72 4.41
CA MET A 91 -12.36 -6.90 4.35
C MET A 91 -11.00 -6.63 3.72
N VAL A 92 -10.90 -5.62 2.84
CA VAL A 92 -9.65 -5.22 2.21
C VAL A 92 -8.72 -4.49 3.19
N THR A 93 -9.24 -3.77 4.19
CA THR A 93 -8.41 -2.97 5.12
C THR A 93 -7.64 -3.82 6.13
N PHE A 94 -8.08 -5.05 6.42
CA PHE A 94 -7.39 -5.94 7.34
C PHE A 94 -6.04 -6.43 6.81
N PHE A 95 -5.93 -6.70 5.51
CA PHE A 95 -4.68 -7.21 4.92
C PHE A 95 -3.52 -6.20 4.98
N PRO A 96 -3.67 -4.93 4.58
CA PRO A 96 -2.68 -3.88 4.76
C PRO A 96 -2.26 -3.70 6.21
N ALA A 97 -3.18 -3.78 7.17
CA ALA A 97 -2.85 -3.67 8.59
C ALA A 97 -1.84 -4.76 9.02
N PHE A 98 -1.98 -6.00 8.54
CA PHE A 98 -1.02 -7.06 8.80
C PHE A 98 0.24 -6.97 7.93
N ALA A 99 0.10 -6.72 6.64
CA ALA A 99 1.22 -6.72 5.69
C ALA A 99 2.17 -5.53 5.91
N VAL A 100 1.65 -4.33 6.16
CA VAL A 100 2.46 -3.17 6.52
C VAL A 100 3.18 -3.42 7.84
N THR A 101 2.50 -3.98 8.84
CA THR A 101 3.13 -4.32 10.13
C THR A 101 4.25 -5.34 9.95
N TYR A 102 4.07 -6.34 9.09
CA TYR A 102 5.09 -7.35 8.79
C TYR A 102 6.38 -6.74 8.23
N TYR A 103 6.29 -5.78 7.31
CA TYR A 103 7.47 -5.09 6.77
C TYR A 103 7.99 -3.98 7.67
N ALA A 104 7.12 -3.32 8.44
CA ALA A 104 7.50 -2.25 9.35
C ALA A 104 8.24 -2.77 10.59
N ALA A 105 7.87 -3.94 11.12
CA ALA A 105 8.49 -4.53 12.30
C ALA A 105 10.02 -4.66 12.20
N PRO A 106 10.61 -5.31 11.16
CA PRO A 106 12.06 -5.38 11.04
C PRO A 106 12.68 -4.00 10.81
N ALA A 107 12.04 -3.11 10.05
CA ALA A 107 12.53 -1.75 9.85
C ALA A 107 12.61 -0.92 11.15
N ILE A 108 11.67 -1.13 12.07
CA ILE A 108 11.65 -0.51 13.40
C ILE A 108 12.76 -1.11 14.27
N LEU A 109 12.92 -2.44 14.26
CA LEU A 109 13.93 -3.13 15.07
C LEU A 109 15.36 -2.82 14.61
N GLU A 110 15.56 -2.59 13.31
CA GLU A 110 16.85 -2.24 12.70
C GLU A 110 17.10 -0.72 12.65
N TYR A 111 16.19 0.10 13.20
CA TYR A 111 16.32 1.54 13.15
C TYR A 111 17.52 2.02 13.97
N SER A 112 18.54 2.51 13.28
CA SER A 112 19.79 3.03 13.86
C SER A 112 19.89 4.56 13.80
N GLY A 113 18.80 5.25 13.50
CA GLY A 113 18.81 6.71 13.36
C GLY A 113 18.98 7.44 14.68
N THR A 114 19.51 8.66 14.62
CA THR A 114 19.69 9.50 15.81
C THR A 114 18.34 9.78 16.46
N ARG A 115 18.27 9.72 17.79
CA ARG A 115 17.07 10.05 18.55
C ARG A 115 16.60 11.47 18.17
N TYR A 116 15.33 11.59 17.75
CA TYR A 116 14.70 12.82 17.24
C TYR A 116 15.11 13.29 15.84
N ASP A 117 15.86 12.48 15.09
CA ASP A 117 16.05 12.70 13.66
C ASP A 117 15.08 11.80 12.88
N PHE A 118 14.38 12.38 11.90
CA PHE A 118 13.48 11.67 11.00
C PHE A 118 14.11 11.44 9.62
N LEU A 119 15.28 12.03 9.34
CA LEU A 119 15.98 11.91 8.08
C LEU A 119 17.04 10.81 8.17
N HIS A 120 16.65 9.60 7.77
CA HIS A 120 17.55 8.45 7.70
C HIS A 120 17.46 7.79 6.32
N PRO A 121 18.55 7.22 5.77
CA PRO A 121 18.46 6.40 4.57
C PRO A 121 17.40 5.31 4.71
N ALA A 122 16.53 5.20 3.70
CA ALA A 122 15.49 4.18 3.68
C ALA A 122 16.12 2.79 3.59
N SER A 123 15.76 1.91 4.53
CA SER A 123 16.13 0.50 4.43
C SER A 123 15.28 -0.19 3.36
N LEU A 124 15.69 -1.38 2.95
CA LEU A 124 14.91 -2.23 2.06
C LEU A 124 13.49 -2.47 2.61
N ASN A 125 13.39 -2.84 3.89
CA ASN A 125 12.11 -3.11 4.55
C ASN A 125 11.24 -1.85 4.66
N THR A 126 11.84 -0.68 4.87
CA THR A 126 11.13 0.60 4.84
C THR A 126 10.51 0.84 3.45
N LEU A 127 11.27 0.64 2.37
CA LEU A 127 10.74 0.82 1.01
C LEU A 127 9.57 -0.13 0.71
N LYS A 128 9.69 -1.39 1.11
CA LYS A 128 8.63 -2.40 0.95
C LYS A 128 7.37 -2.01 1.74
N GLY A 129 7.52 -1.67 3.02
CA GLY A 129 6.41 -1.26 3.88
C GLY A 129 5.73 0.01 3.39
N CYS A 130 6.50 1.03 3.00
CA CYS A 130 5.97 2.27 2.44
C CYS A 130 5.26 2.04 1.10
N GLY A 131 5.81 1.20 0.22
CA GLY A 131 5.17 0.80 -1.03
C GLY A 131 3.81 0.13 -0.78
N MET A 132 3.77 -0.89 0.09
CA MET A 132 2.53 -1.56 0.47
C MET A 132 1.48 -0.60 1.03
N SER A 133 1.92 0.32 1.91
CA SER A 133 1.06 1.35 2.51
C SER A 133 0.45 2.27 1.45
N LEU A 134 1.27 2.78 0.51
CA LEU A 134 0.77 3.63 -0.58
C LEU A 134 -0.24 2.88 -1.45
N GLY A 135 0.04 1.64 -1.84
CA GLY A 135 -0.88 0.86 -2.67
C GLY A 135 -2.23 0.65 -1.99
N TYR A 136 -2.23 0.41 -0.68
CA TYR A 136 -3.46 0.33 0.10
C TYR A 136 -4.19 1.67 0.20
N MET A 137 -3.51 2.76 0.55
CA MET A 137 -4.13 4.09 0.62
C MET A 137 -4.75 4.50 -0.71
N PHE A 138 -4.10 4.14 -1.82
CA PHE A 138 -4.64 4.37 -3.15
C PHE A 138 -5.91 3.54 -3.41
N TRP A 139 -5.95 2.28 -2.98
CA TRP A 139 -7.16 1.48 -3.05
C TRP A 139 -8.31 2.11 -2.27
N ASP A 140 -8.07 2.52 -1.02
CA ASP A 140 -9.10 3.16 -0.18
C ASP A 140 -9.61 4.45 -0.83
N LEU A 141 -8.72 5.28 -1.37
CA LEU A 141 -9.11 6.47 -2.12
C LEU A 141 -9.99 6.11 -3.32
N MET A 142 -9.64 5.09 -4.11
CA MET A 142 -10.48 4.63 -5.23
C MET A 142 -11.87 4.19 -4.75
N VAL A 143 -11.96 3.48 -3.63
CA VAL A 143 -13.24 3.05 -3.04
C VAL A 143 -14.07 4.25 -2.59
N LEU A 144 -13.46 5.22 -1.90
CA LEU A 144 -14.09 6.45 -1.45
C LEU A 144 -14.66 7.27 -2.60
N LEU A 145 -13.93 7.34 -3.72
CA LEU A 145 -14.34 8.07 -4.92
C LEU A 145 -15.38 7.32 -5.76
N ALA A 146 -15.40 5.98 -5.73
CA ALA A 146 -16.32 5.18 -6.53
C ALA A 146 -17.76 5.14 -5.98
N ASP A 147 -17.93 5.24 -4.66
CA ASP A 147 -19.27 5.26 -4.03
C ASP A 147 -19.34 6.28 -2.86
N PRO A 148 -19.20 7.59 -3.16
CA PRO A 148 -19.08 8.63 -2.14
C PRO A 148 -20.30 8.67 -1.21
N THR A 149 -21.51 8.41 -1.73
CA THR A 149 -22.75 8.47 -0.93
C THR A 149 -22.80 7.38 0.13
N ASP A 150 -22.49 6.14 -0.23
CA ASP A 150 -22.52 5.03 0.72
C ASP A 150 -21.33 5.09 1.67
N GLN A 151 -20.16 5.57 1.21
CA GLN A 151 -18.99 5.80 2.07
C GLN A 151 -19.25 6.93 3.07
N MET A 152 -19.82 8.06 2.66
CA MET A 152 -20.20 9.13 3.60
C MET A 152 -21.11 8.62 4.72
N LYS A 153 -22.07 7.74 4.41
CA LYS A 153 -22.91 7.10 5.45
C LYS A 153 -22.09 6.20 6.38
N ALA A 154 -21.18 5.41 5.82
CA ALA A 154 -20.29 4.52 6.57
C ALA A 154 -19.43 5.27 7.60
N TYR A 155 -18.87 6.42 7.19
CA TYR A 155 -17.96 7.23 8.01
C TYR A 155 -18.69 8.18 8.98
N GLY A 156 -20.02 8.14 9.04
CA GLY A 156 -20.79 8.98 9.97
C GLY A 156 -21.07 10.40 9.46
N GLY A 157 -20.99 10.62 8.15
CA GLY A 157 -21.39 11.86 7.48
C GLY A 157 -20.28 12.48 6.61
N LEU A 158 -20.56 13.68 6.10
CA LEU A 158 -19.67 14.41 5.20
C LEU A 158 -18.35 14.82 5.87
N SER A 159 -18.40 15.32 7.12
CA SER A 159 -17.20 15.87 7.77
C SER A 159 -16.11 14.82 7.99
N PRO A 160 -16.40 13.61 8.51
CA PRO A 160 -15.39 12.56 8.59
C PRO A 160 -14.91 12.09 7.21
N TYR A 161 -15.82 11.95 6.24
CA TYR A 161 -15.49 11.50 4.88
C TYR A 161 -14.47 12.42 4.19
N VAL A 162 -14.62 13.75 4.33
CA VAL A 162 -13.67 14.73 3.76
C VAL A 162 -12.28 14.65 4.40
N LEU A 163 -12.13 14.14 5.64
CA LEU A 163 -10.81 13.93 6.24
C LEU A 163 -10.04 12.74 5.65
N PHE A 164 -10.73 11.87 4.91
CA PHE A 164 -10.15 10.70 4.24
C PHE A 164 -9.89 10.93 2.73
N LEU A 165 -10.26 12.10 2.19
CA LEU A 165 -9.94 12.55 0.82
C LEU A 165 -8.71 13.45 0.82
#